data_AF-A0A2P6WHE5-F1
#
_entry.id   AF-A0A2P6WHE5-F1
#
_cell.length_a   1.000
_cell.length_b   1.000
_cell.length_c   1.000
_cell.angle_alpha   90.00
_cell.angle_beta   90.00
_cell.angle_gamma   90.00
#
_symmetry.space_group_name_H-M   'P 1'
#
loop_
_entity.id
_entity.type
_entity.pdbx_description
1 polymer ?
#
loop_
_entity_poly.entity_id
_entity_poly.type
_entity_poly.pdbx_seq_one_letter_code
_entity_poly.pdbx_strand_id
1 'polypeptide(L)'
;MSASRWLTWTPRSGQIIQKENETEPPKPPEPSFEGFVGPLLVVSQKIETTINDPRKPLPFPRCPSCGSYYLYRENNRGNYNCERCELGNISEEMARRVQ
;
A
#
# COMPACT_ATOMS: atom_id res chain seq x y z
N MET A 1 -15.64 7.09 29.09
CA MET A 1 -14.46 6.53 28.40
C MET A 1 -14.97 5.46 27.45
N SER A 2 -14.99 5.77 26.15
CA SER A 2 -15.64 4.92 25.13
C SER A 2 -14.62 3.90 24.62
N ALA A 3 -14.81 2.62 24.93
CA ALA A 3 -13.95 1.54 24.45
C ALA A 3 -14.36 1.15 23.02
N SER A 4 -13.44 1.29 22.07
CA SER A 4 -13.67 0.87 20.69
C SER A 4 -13.88 -0.65 20.61
N ARG A 5 -14.92 -1.05 19.89
CA ARG A 5 -15.53 -2.39 19.85
C ARG A 5 -14.85 -3.31 18.83
N TRP A 6 -13.52 -3.32 18.78
CA TRP A 6 -12.78 -4.23 17.91
C TRP A 6 -13.01 -5.65 18.44
N LEU A 7 -13.51 -6.55 17.58
CA LEU A 7 -13.84 -7.91 17.97
C LEU A 7 -12.59 -8.60 18.55
N THR A 8 -12.67 -9.00 19.82
CA THR A 8 -11.67 -9.79 20.50
C THR A 8 -11.67 -11.20 19.88
N TRP A 9 -10.80 -11.44 18.91
CA TRP A 9 -10.56 -12.81 18.47
C TRP A 9 -9.73 -13.53 19.54
N THR A 10 -10.34 -14.47 20.24
CA THR A 10 -9.65 -15.41 21.14
C THR A 10 -9.67 -16.78 20.49
N PRO A 11 -8.50 -17.36 20.14
CA PRO A 11 -8.47 -18.76 19.75
C PRO A 11 -8.92 -19.58 20.95
N ARG A 12 -9.91 -20.45 20.74
CA ARG A 12 -10.38 -21.36 21.79
C ARG A 12 -9.28 -22.38 22.04
N SER A 13 -8.43 -22.11 23.02
CA SER A 13 -7.40 -23.02 23.50
C SER A 13 -8.06 -24.26 24.10
N GLY A 14 -8.36 -25.28 23.29
CA GLY A 14 -9.05 -26.46 23.81
C GLY A 14 -9.51 -27.52 22.80
N GLN A 15 -9.17 -27.41 21.52
CA GLN A 15 -9.29 -28.57 20.61
C GLN A 15 -7.90 -28.93 20.11
N ILE A 16 -7.27 -29.83 20.85
CA ILE A 16 -6.19 -30.67 20.35
C ILE A 16 -6.74 -31.30 19.08
N ILE A 17 -6.17 -30.94 17.93
CA ILE A 17 -6.50 -31.54 16.64
C ILE A 17 -6.21 -33.03 16.81
N GLN A 18 -7.23 -33.83 17.08
CA GLN A 18 -7.13 -35.26 16.86
C GLN A 18 -6.88 -35.41 15.37
N LYS A 19 -5.77 -36.05 15.04
CA LYS A 19 -5.39 -36.41 13.68
C LYS A 19 -6.39 -37.45 13.18
N GLU A 20 -7.58 -37.00 12.83
CA GLU A 20 -8.53 -37.72 12.02
C GLU A 20 -7.84 -37.91 10.66
N ASN A 21 -7.81 -39.15 10.16
CA ASN A 21 -7.25 -39.43 8.85
C ASN A 21 -8.12 -38.75 7.80
N GLU A 22 -7.79 -37.49 7.51
CA GLU A 22 -8.42 -36.67 6.51
C GLU A 22 -8.16 -37.34 5.16
N THR A 23 -9.18 -38.05 4.67
CA THR A 23 -9.22 -38.45 3.26
C THR A 23 -9.28 -37.16 2.48
N GLU A 24 -8.26 -36.91 1.66
CA GLU A 24 -8.09 -35.68 0.88
C GLU A 24 -9.43 -35.27 0.24
N PRO A 25 -9.97 -34.06 0.52
CA PRO A 25 -11.18 -33.60 -0.14
C PRO A 25 -10.91 -33.52 -1.65
N PRO A 26 -11.83 -34.02 -2.51
CA PRO A 26 -11.59 -34.06 -3.94
C PRO A 26 -11.28 -32.65 -4.46
N LYS A 27 -10.23 -32.57 -5.30
CA LYS A 27 -9.77 -31.32 -5.89
C LYS A 27 -10.96 -30.53 -6.45
N PRO A 28 -11.14 -29.26 -6.05
CA PRO A 28 -12.23 -28.45 -6.60
C PRO A 28 -12.04 -28.33 -8.12
N PRO A 29 -13.12 -28.36 -8.90
CA PRO A 29 -13.04 -28.13 -10.33
C PRO A 29 -12.38 -26.77 -10.59
N GLU A 30 -11.52 -26.70 -11.61
CA GLU A 30 -10.87 -25.45 -11.98
C GLU A 30 -11.94 -24.38 -12.26
N PRO A 31 -11.83 -23.18 -11.68
CA PRO A 31 -12.73 -22.09 -12.02
C PRO A 31 -12.48 -21.70 -13.48
N SER A 32 -13.44 -21.93 -14.37
CA SER A 32 -13.40 -21.36 -15.72
C SER A 32 -13.81 -19.89 -15.63
N PHE A 33 -12.90 -19.01 -16.04
CA PHE A 33 -13.17 -17.57 -16.10
C PHE A 33 -13.54 -17.19 -17.54
N GLU A 34 -14.54 -17.86 -18.11
CA GLU A 34 -15.15 -17.46 -19.38
C GLU A 34 -16.13 -16.32 -19.12
N GLY A 35 -15.62 -15.09 -18.98
CA GLY A 35 -16.54 -13.98 -18.75
C GLY A 35 -15.92 -12.64 -18.43
N PHE A 36 -15.04 -12.12 -19.29
CA PHE A 36 -14.92 -10.67 -19.44
C PHE A 36 -14.67 -10.32 -20.91
N VAL A 37 -15.74 -10.27 -21.69
CA VAL A 37 -15.74 -9.60 -23.00
C VAL A 37 -16.20 -8.17 -22.77
N GLY A 38 -15.30 -7.33 -22.25
CA GLY A 38 -15.49 -5.87 -22.25
C GLY A 38 -15.11 -5.29 -23.61
N PRO A 39 -15.81 -4.25 -24.12
CA PRO A 39 -15.41 -3.59 -25.34
C PRO A 39 -14.02 -2.95 -25.19
N LEU A 40 -13.09 -3.35 -26.08
CA LEU A 40 -11.84 -2.65 -26.33
C LEU A 40 -12.15 -1.28 -26.95
N LEU A 41 -12.36 -0.26 -26.11
CA LEU A 41 -12.16 1.12 -26.51
C LEU A 41 -10.96 1.66 -25.75
N VAL A 42 -9.79 1.42 -26.36
CA VAL A 42 -8.56 2.12 -26.02
C VAL A 42 -8.75 3.58 -26.41
N VAL A 43 -9.33 4.34 -25.48
CA VAL A 43 -8.97 5.75 -25.34
C VAL A 43 -8.28 5.83 -24.00
N SER A 44 -6.97 5.59 -24.00
CA SER A 44 -6.11 6.07 -22.92
C SER A 44 -6.18 7.58 -22.95
N GLN A 45 -7.19 8.15 -22.27
CA GLN A 45 -7.19 9.57 -21.96
C GLN A 45 -5.98 9.75 -21.06
N LYS A 46 -4.96 10.42 -21.59
CA LYS A 46 -3.84 10.91 -20.80
C LYS A 46 -4.45 11.82 -19.73
N ILE A 47 -4.58 11.30 -18.51
CA ILE A 47 -5.08 12.07 -17.38
C ILE A 47 -4.01 13.11 -17.09
N GLU A 48 -4.21 14.33 -17.57
CA GLU A 48 -3.41 15.46 -17.14
C GLU A 48 -3.73 15.71 -15.67
N THR A 49 -2.78 15.32 -14.82
CA THR A 49 -2.89 15.53 -13.37
C THR A 49 -2.67 17.00 -13.09
N THR A 50 -3.71 17.82 -13.28
CA THR A 50 -3.75 19.16 -12.68
C THR A 50 -3.59 18.98 -11.17
N ILE A 51 -2.47 19.48 -10.66
CA ILE A 51 -1.97 19.32 -9.28
C ILE A 51 -2.91 20.01 -8.26
N ASN A 52 -3.92 20.74 -8.75
CA ASN A 52 -4.85 21.53 -7.95
C ASN A 52 -6.21 20.88 -7.72
N ASP A 53 -6.39 19.59 -8.05
CA ASP A 53 -7.59 18.87 -7.62
C ASP A 53 -7.45 18.47 -6.14
N PRO A 54 -8.22 19.07 -5.22
CA PRO A 54 -8.12 18.78 -3.78
C PRO A 54 -8.49 17.33 -3.44
N ARG A 55 -9.03 16.55 -4.38
CA ARG A 55 -9.33 15.12 -4.22
C ARG A 55 -8.16 14.22 -4.59
N LYS A 56 -7.10 14.75 -5.21
CA LYS A 56 -5.93 13.96 -5.57
C LYS A 56 -4.94 13.93 -4.41
N PRO A 57 -4.53 12.72 -3.94
CA PRO A 57 -3.49 12.63 -2.93
C PRO A 57 -2.21 13.26 -3.45
N LEU A 58 -1.57 14.08 -2.62
CA LEU A 58 -0.28 14.67 -2.94
C LEU A 58 0.74 13.56 -3.18
N PRO A 59 1.59 13.67 -4.22
CA PRO A 59 2.61 12.66 -4.47
C PRO A 59 3.56 12.53 -3.30
N PHE A 60 4.03 11.30 -3.08
CA PHE A 60 5.04 11.03 -2.08
C PHE A 60 6.34 11.77 -2.43
N PRO A 61 6.96 12.47 -1.47
CA PRO A 61 8.20 13.20 -1.69
C PRO A 61 9.35 12.23 -2.05
N ARG A 62 10.29 12.72 -2.87
CA ARG A 62 11.49 11.99 -3.31
C ARG A 62 12.75 12.73 -2.93
N CYS A 63 13.85 11.99 -2.77
CA CYS A 63 15.15 12.60 -2.55
C CYS A 63 15.59 13.41 -3.79
N PRO A 64 16.02 14.67 -3.65
CA PRO A 64 16.48 15.49 -4.77
C PRO A 64 17.81 15.04 -5.37
N SER A 65 18.61 14.27 -4.64
CA SER A 65 19.91 13.78 -5.12
C SER A 65 19.76 12.46 -5.88
N CYS A 66 19.06 11.47 -5.31
CA CYS A 66 19.00 10.12 -5.89
C CYS A 66 17.63 9.68 -6.38
N GLY A 67 16.59 10.51 -6.24
CA GLY A 67 15.21 10.19 -6.63
C GLY A 67 14.53 9.11 -5.77
N SER A 68 15.18 8.62 -4.73
CA SER A 68 14.64 7.54 -3.90
C SER A 68 13.50 8.02 -3.00
N TYR A 69 12.61 7.09 -2.64
CA TYR A 69 11.53 7.31 -1.66
C TYR A 69 11.95 7.01 -0.22
N TYR A 70 13.22 6.63 0.01
CA TYR A 70 13.76 6.30 1.33
C TYR A 70 14.10 7.58 2.09
N LEU A 71 13.06 8.36 2.39
CA LEU A 71 13.13 9.59 3.17
C LEU A 71 12.61 9.34 4.58
N TYR A 72 13.47 9.54 5.57
CA TYR A 72 13.17 9.41 6.99
C TYR A 72 13.13 10.79 7.67
N ARG A 73 12.28 10.96 8.67
CA ARG A 73 12.31 12.12 9.57
C ARG A 73 12.26 11.65 11.01
N GLU A 74 13.14 12.20 11.83
CA GLU A 74 13.12 11.90 13.26
C GLU A 74 11.85 12.47 13.90
N ASN A 75 11.12 11.64 14.63
CA ASN A 75 9.85 12.00 15.28
C ASN A 75 8.78 12.59 14.33
N ASN A 76 8.84 12.30 13.03
CA ASN A 76 7.95 12.84 12.00
C ASN A 76 7.91 14.39 11.94
N ARG A 77 8.97 15.07 12.37
CA ARG A 77 9.07 16.54 12.36
C ARG A 77 10.33 17.00 11.63
N GLY A 78 10.29 18.23 11.11
CA GLY A 78 11.45 18.87 10.50
C GLY A 78 11.78 18.36 9.10
N ASN A 79 13.06 18.29 8.77
CA ASN A 79 13.56 17.97 7.44
C ASN A 79 13.77 16.46 7.27
N TYR A 80 13.77 16.01 6.02
CA TYR A 80 14.04 14.63 5.65
C TYR A 80 15.53 14.35 5.59
N ASN A 81 15.87 13.11 5.95
CA ASN A 81 17.15 12.49 5.68
C ASN A 81 16.92 11.35 4.69
N CYS A 82 17.72 11.27 3.63
CA CYS A 82 17.65 10.17 2.70
C CYS A 82 18.54 9.04 3.19
N GLU A 83 17.97 7.88 3.49
CA GLU A 83 18.73 6.71 3.96
C GLU A 83 19.49 6.02 2.82
N ARG A 84 19.19 6.33 1.56
CA ARG A 84 19.84 5.71 0.41
C ARG A 84 21.12 6.40 -0.05
N CYS A 85 21.16 7.73 0.02
CA CYS A 85 22.35 8.51 -0.34
C CYS A 85 22.90 9.36 0.81
N GLU A 86 22.38 9.13 2.03
CA GLU A 86 22.80 9.79 3.26
C GLU A 86 22.66 11.32 3.25
N LEU A 87 21.89 11.85 2.30
CA LEU A 87 21.64 13.27 2.19
C LEU A 87 20.69 13.72 3.30
N GLY A 88 21.21 14.47 4.27
CA GLY A 88 20.44 15.04 5.36
C GLY A 88 19.81 16.41 5.03
N ASN A 89 18.93 16.87 5.92
CA ASN A 89 18.41 18.24 5.92
C ASN A 89 17.67 18.64 4.62
N ILE A 90 16.94 17.68 4.03
CA ILE A 90 16.13 17.91 2.83
C ILE A 90 14.80 18.53 3.27
N SER A 91 14.52 19.75 2.85
CA SER A 91 13.23 20.39 3.16
C SER A 91 12.08 19.67 2.43
N GLU A 92 10.88 19.73 3.01
CA GLU A 92 9.70 19.15 2.37
C GLU A 92 9.42 19.74 0.99
N GLU A 93 9.66 21.04 0.84
CA GLU A 93 9.54 21.72 -0.44
C GLU A 93 10.50 21.13 -1.48
N MET A 94 11.78 20.93 -1.13
CA MET A 94 12.77 20.34 -2.03
C MET A 94 12.37 18.91 -2.41
N ALA A 95 11.93 18.11 -1.44
CA ALA A 95 11.56 16.72 -1.69
C ALA A 95 10.31 16.59 -2.57
N ARG A 96 9.40 17.56 -2.55
CA ARG A 96 8.18 17.57 -3.38
C ARG A 96 8.38 18.18 -4.76
N ARG A 97 9.42 18.97 -4.99
CA ARG A 97 9.79 19.47 -6.34
C ARG A 97 10.22 18.35 -7.28
N VAL A 98 10.62 17.21 -6.73
CA VAL A 98 11.12 16.04 -7.45
C VAL A 98 9.93 15.09 -7.68
N GLN A 99 9.06 15.42 -8.64
CA GLN A 99 7.92 14.59 -9.04
C GLN A 99 8.04 14.13 -10.49
#